data_AF-A0A0G1W657-F1
#
_entry.id   AF-A0A0G1W657-F1
#
_cell.length_a   1.000
_cell.length_b   1.000
_cell.length_c   1.000
_cell.angle_alpha   90.00
_cell.angle_beta   90.00
_cell.angle_gamma   90.00
#
_symmetry.space_group_name_H-M   'P 1'
#
loop_
_entity.id
_entity.type
_entity.pdbx_description
1 polymer ?
#
loop_
_entity_poly.entity_id
_entity_poly.type
_entity_poly.pdbx_seq_one_letter_code
_entity_poly.pdbx_strand_id
1 'polypeptide(L)' 'MSTYKQAGVDITTGDACSRIAYGWAKSTFPSRAGMIGSAVKDDEGFTGAIDMGSFLLVHNTDTVRHHRYKQSE' A
#
# COMPACT_ATOMS: atom_id res chain seq x y z
N MET A 1 -24.71 -18.47 2.82
CA MET A 1 -24.23 -17.78 1.60
C MET A 1 -23.57 -16.49 2.05
N SER A 2 -22.29 -16.28 1.74
CA SER A 2 -21.62 -15.01 2.03
C SER A 2 -22.11 -13.93 1.06
N THR A 3 -22.28 -12.70 1.53
CA THR A 3 -22.60 -11.56 0.67
C THR A 3 -21.34 -11.05 -0.03
N TYR A 4 -21.49 -10.34 -1.14
CA TYR A 4 -20.37 -9.70 -1.86
C TYR A 4 -19.57 -8.74 -0.94
N LYS A 5 -20.28 -8.07 -0.02
CA LYS A 5 -19.70 -7.27 1.05
C LYS A 5 -18.85 -8.10 2.02
N GLN A 6 -19.34 -9.28 2.44
CA GLN A 6 -18.58 -10.20 3.31
C GLN A 6 -17.37 -10.83 2.63
N ALA A 7 -17.29 -10.81 1.29
CA ALA A 7 -16.10 -11.21 0.54
C ALA A 7 -15.03 -10.10 0.48
N GLY A 8 -15.21 -8.97 1.18
CA GLY A 8 -14.25 -7.87 1.23
C GLY A 8 -14.38 -6.85 0.10
N VAL A 9 -15.49 -6.88 -0.66
CA VAL A 9 -15.67 -6.05 -1.87
C VAL A 9 -16.58 -4.83 -1.62
N ASP A 10 -16.61 -4.32 -0.39
CA ASP A 10 -17.31 -3.06 -0.08
C ASP A 10 -16.47 -1.87 -0.53
N ILE A 11 -16.62 -1.50 -1.81
CA ILE A 11 -15.85 -0.43 -2.45
C ILE A 11 -16.12 0.92 -1.77
N THR A 12 -17.37 1.22 -1.41
CA THR A 12 -17.73 2.48 -0.75
C THR A 12 -17.01 2.65 0.59
N THR A 13 -16.97 1.58 1.39
CA THR A 13 -16.24 1.60 2.67
C THR A 13 -14.73 1.66 2.43
N GLY A 14 -14.22 0.92 1.45
CA GLY A 14 -12.81 0.96 1.04
C GLY A 14 -12.36 2.37 0.66
N ASP A 15 -13.13 3.06 -0.18
CA ASP A 15 -12.85 4.44 -0.60
C ASP A 15 -12.85 5.42 0.58
N ALA A 16 -13.81 5.30 1.49
CA ALA A 16 -13.87 6.14 2.68
C ALA A 16 -12.63 5.94 3.58
N CYS A 17 -12.26 4.68 3.83
CA CYS A 17 -11.09 4.33 4.61
C CYS A 17 -9.79 4.82 3.94
N SER A 18 -9.64 4.62 2.64
CA SER A 18 -8.47 5.06 1.87
C SER A 18 -8.30 6.58 1.90
N ARG A 19 -9.38 7.36 1.74
CA ARG A 19 -9.32 8.82 1.87
C ARG A 19 -8.87 9.28 3.25
N ILE A 20 -9.35 8.64 4.31
CA ILE A 20 -8.94 8.96 5.69
C ILE A 20 -7.45 8.64 5.88
N ALA A 21 -7.03 7.43 5.50
CA ALA A 21 -5.64 7.00 5.62
C ALA A 21 -4.69 7.93 4.86
N TYR A 22 -5.04 8.31 3.63
CA TYR A 22 -4.26 9.23 2.83
C TYR A 22 -4.24 10.66 3.41
N GLY A 23 -5.35 11.12 4.00
CA GLY A 23 -5.40 12.38 4.75
C GLY A 23 -4.37 12.43 5.88
N TRP A 24 -4.27 11.35 6.67
CA TRP A 24 -3.23 11.20 7.69
C TRP A 24 -1.83 11.11 7.09
N ALA A 25 -1.63 10.33 6.01
CA ALA A 25 -0.33 10.24 5.35
C ALA A 25 0.18 11.62 4.89
N LYS A 26 -0.69 12.43 4.26
CA LYS A 26 -0.35 13.79 3.79
C LYS A 26 0.15 14.71 4.91
N SER A 27 -0.31 14.52 6.15
CA SER A 27 0.17 15.30 7.31
C SER A 27 1.66 15.10 7.58
N THR A 28 2.24 13.96 7.13
CA THR A 28 3.65 13.63 7.33
C THR A 28 4.56 14.14 6.21
N PHE A 29 4.01 14.43 5.02
CA PHE A 29 4.78 14.77 3.82
C PHE A 29 5.72 15.98 3.99
N PRO A 30 5.36 17.05 4.72
CA PRO A 30 6.26 18.17 4.94
C PRO A 30 7.59 17.79 5.60
N SER A 31 7.63 16.71 6.40
CA SER A 31 8.85 16.25 7.08
C SER A 31 9.96 15.77 6.14
N ARG A 32 9.63 15.51 4.86
CA ARG A 32 10.55 14.99 3.83
C ARG A 32 10.59 15.87 2.57
N ALA A 33 10.05 17.09 2.63
CA ALA A 33 10.03 17.98 1.47
C ALA A 33 11.46 18.32 1.01
N GLY A 34 11.76 18.09 -0.28
CA GLY A 34 13.08 18.36 -0.86
C GLY A 34 14.20 17.40 -0.43
N MET A 35 13.86 16.28 0.21
CA MET A 35 14.81 15.23 0.61
C MET A 35 14.60 13.97 -0.24
N ILE A 36 15.57 13.06 -0.24
CA ILE A 36 15.37 11.70 -0.77
C ILE A 36 14.18 11.00 -0.08
N GLY A 37 13.32 10.37 -0.88
CA GLY A 37 12.07 9.78 -0.44
C GLY A 37 10.98 10.82 -0.19
N SER A 38 11.02 11.98 -0.88
CA SER A 38 9.96 12.97 -0.79
C SER A 38 8.66 12.39 -1.34
N ALA A 39 7.57 12.48 -0.59
CA ALA A 39 6.29 11.96 -1.05
C ALA A 39 5.72 12.87 -2.15
N VAL A 40 5.28 12.25 -3.26
CA VAL A 40 4.56 12.93 -4.32
C VAL A 40 3.07 12.94 -3.97
N LYS A 41 2.45 14.12 -3.95
CA LYS A 41 1.00 14.22 -3.74
C LYS A 41 0.28 13.80 -5.02
N ASP A 42 -0.49 12.73 -4.91
CA ASP A 42 -1.42 12.24 -5.93
C ASP A 42 -2.76 11.94 -5.24
N ASP A 43 -3.71 12.85 -5.35
CA ASP A 43 -4.93 12.82 -4.53
C ASP A 43 -5.96 11.75 -4.97
N GLU A 44 -5.77 11.15 -6.16
CA GLU A 44 -6.69 10.18 -6.77
C GLU A 44 -5.98 8.88 -7.18
N GLY A 45 -4.72 8.70 -6.76
CA GLY A 45 -3.89 7.54 -7.09
C GLY A 45 -4.18 6.32 -6.20
N PHE A 46 -4.00 5.13 -6.76
CA PHE A 46 -4.05 3.86 -6.01
C PHE A 46 -2.72 3.51 -5.32
N THR A 47 -1.68 4.33 -5.49
CA THR A 47 -0.33 4.06 -5.00
C THR A 47 0.29 5.31 -4.37
N GLY A 48 1.17 5.08 -3.39
CA GLY A 48 2.02 6.14 -2.86
C GLY A 48 3.30 6.27 -3.67
N ALA A 49 3.47 7.40 -4.37
CA ALA A 49 4.69 7.69 -5.10
C ALA A 49 5.70 8.44 -4.22
N ILE A 50 6.97 8.06 -4.32
CA ILE A 50 8.08 8.73 -3.64
C ILE A 50 9.18 9.08 -4.65
N ASP A 51 9.72 10.28 -4.52
CA ASP A 51 10.86 10.75 -5.29
C ASP A 51 12.16 10.31 -4.61
N MET A 52 12.92 9.46 -5.29
CA MET A 52 14.20 8.94 -4.82
C MET A 52 15.39 9.71 -5.39
N GLY A 53 15.19 10.78 -6.17
CA GLY A 53 16.27 11.53 -6.82
C GLY A 53 17.16 10.66 -7.71
N SER A 54 18.45 10.97 -7.78
CA SER A 54 19.43 10.24 -8.60
C SER A 54 19.99 8.98 -7.92
N PHE A 55 19.16 8.24 -7.18
CA PHE A 55 19.56 7.06 -6.40
C PHE A 55 18.84 5.80 -6.88
N LEU A 56 19.44 4.63 -6.63
CA LEU A 56 18.80 3.34 -6.88
C LEU A 56 17.89 2.98 -5.70
N LEU A 57 16.63 2.68 -5.99
CA LEU A 57 15.70 2.06 -5.05
C LEU A 57 15.66 0.55 -5.30
N VAL A 58 16.06 -0.24 -4.30
CA VAL A 58 15.91 -1.70 -4.32
C VAL A 58 14.77 -2.07 -3.37
N HIS A 59 13.68 -2.59 -3.92
CA HIS A 59 12.53 -3.06 -3.16
C HIS A 59 12.21 -4.51 -3.54
N ASN A 60 11.99 -5.35 -2.54
CA ASN A 60 11.62 -6.76 -2.70
C ASN A 60 10.42 -7.06 -1.79
N THR A 61 9.45 -7.81 -2.31
CA THR A 61 8.38 -8.42 -1.54
C THR A 61 8.43 -9.93 -1.76
N ASP A 62 8.44 -10.69 -0.68
CA ASP A 62 8.45 -12.15 -0.71
C ASP A 62 7.24 -12.65 0.10
N THR A 63 6.74 -13.83 -0.25
CA THR A 63 5.66 -14.49 0.47
C THR A 63 6.04 -15.93 0.74
N VAL A 64 5.68 -16.44 1.91
CA VAL A 64 5.92 -17.84 2.23
C VAL A 64 4.88 -18.71 1.54
N ARG A 65 5.32 -19.55 0.60
CA ARG A 65 4.51 -20.67 0.11
C ARG A 65 4.65 -21.82 1.11
N HIS A 66 3.55 -22.24 1.76
CA HIS A 66 3.56 -23.49 2.53
C HIS A 66 3.74 -24.68 1.55
N HIS A 67 4.98 -25.14 1.37
CA HIS A 67 5.21 -26.50 0.86
C HIS A 67 4.78 -27.47 1.96
N ARG A 68 3.52 -27.94 1.90
CA ARG A 68 3.15 -29.18 2.57
C ARG A 68 3.93 -30.31 1.89
N TYR A 69 5.11 -30.63 2.40
CA TYR A 69 5.65 -31.97 2.21
C TYR A 69 4.65 -32.90 2.88
N LYS A 70 3.84 -33.61 2.08
CA LYS A 70 3.21 -34.83 2.56
C LYS A 70 4.38 -35.76 2.89
N GLN A 71 4.64 -36.02 4.17
CA GLN A 71 5.33 -37.25 4.52
C GLN A 71 4.44 -38.38 4.03
N SER A 72 4.91 -39.08 3.00
CA SER A 72 4.35 -40.35 2.57
C SER A 72 4.75 -41.42 3.57
N GLU A 73 3.71 -42.03 4.15
CA GLU A 73 3.64 -43.31 4.89
C GLU A 73 4.42 -43.44 6.20
#